data_AF-A0A1Z4BPY8-F1
#
_entry.id   AF-A0A1Z4BPY8-F1
#
_cell.length_a   1.000
_cell.length_b   1.000
_cell.length_c   1.000
_cell.angle_alpha   90.00
_cell.angle_beta   90.00
_cell.angle_gamma   90.00
#
_symmetry.space_group_name_H-M   'P 1'
#
loop_
_entity.id
_entity.type
_entity.pdbx_description
1 polymer ?
#
loop_
_entity_poly.entity_id
_entity_poly.type
_entity_poly.pdbx_seq_one_letter_code
_entity_poly.pdbx_strand_id
1 'polypeptide(L)' 'MKVSKIIIEKILNDNNFSIELAKRLGNQQQSVLGLARRNSRNLTLWEAVLFYKEQGFTEEEIFCNSNTKNSETTSEEGE' A
#
# COMPACT_ATOMS: atom_id res chain seq x y z
N MET A 1 5.25 -6.38 -10.29
CA MET A 1 4.03 -6.09 -9.52
C MET A 1 4.33 -5.00 -8.51
N LYS A 2 3.36 -4.12 -8.24
CA LYS A 2 3.43 -3.06 -7.24
C LYS A 2 2.11 -3.07 -6.47
N VAL A 3 2.14 -2.61 -5.22
CA VAL A 3 0.90 -2.41 -4.48
C VAL A 3 0.19 -1.13 -4.92
N SER A 4 -1.12 -1.07 -4.73
CA SER A 4 -1.96 0.08 -5.07
C SER A 4 -1.65 1.29 -4.18
N LYS A 5 -2.17 2.46 -4.57
CA LYS A 5 -2.05 3.68 -3.76
C LYS A 5 -2.74 3.55 -2.40
N ILE A 6 -3.86 2.80 -2.32
CA ILE A 6 -4.61 2.55 -1.08
C ILE A 6 -3.70 1.89 -0.04
N ILE A 7 -2.99 0.84 -0.43
CA ILE A 7 -2.05 0.15 0.46
C ILE A 7 -0.89 1.07 0.86
N ILE A 8 -0.35 1.85 -0.07
CA ILE A 8 0.73 2.80 0.24
C ILE A 8 0.26 3.85 1.25
N GLU A 9 -0.90 4.46 1.05
CA GLU A 9 -1.47 5.45 1.96
C GLU A 9 -1.77 4.84 3.33
N LYS A 10 -2.28 3.61 3.37
CA LYS A 10 -2.50 2.88 4.62
C LYS A 10 -1.20 2.65 5.38
N ILE A 11 -0.12 2.23 4.71
CA ILE A 11 1.20 2.05 5.33
C ILE A 11 1.76 3.38 5.85
N LEU A 12 1.62 4.47 5.10
CA LEU A 12 2.23 5.76 5.46
C LEU A 12 1.48 6.51 6.55
N ASN A 13 0.15 6.34 6.63
CA ASN A 13 -0.71 7.16 7.49
C ASN A 13 -1.30 6.39 8.68
N ASP A 14 -1.26 5.05 8.68
CA ASP A 14 -1.73 4.22 9.79
C ASP A 14 -0.54 3.57 10.51
N ASN A 15 -0.24 4.11 11.70
CA ASN A 15 0.88 3.67 12.51
C ASN A 15 0.73 2.21 12.98
N ASN A 16 -0.48 1.79 13.35
CA ASN A 16 -0.71 0.41 13.81
C ASN A 16 -0.54 -0.57 12.64
N PHE A 17 -1.12 -0.22 11.49
CA PHE A 17 -0.99 -1.01 10.27
C PHE A 17 0.47 -1.23 9.87
N SER A 18 1.27 -0.15 9.85
CA SER A 18 2.69 -0.24 9.47
C SER A 18 3.53 -0.99 10.50
N ILE A 19 3.22 -0.90 11.79
CA ILE A 19 3.88 -1.69 12.84
C ILE A 19 3.57 -3.18 12.70
N GLU A 20 2.31 -3.54 12.46
CA GLU A 20 1.90 -4.95 12.31
C GLU A 20 2.48 -5.57 11.04
N LEU A 21 2.46 -4.85 9.93
CA LEU A 21 3.12 -5.27 8.70
C LEU A 21 4.63 -5.47 8.92
N ALA A 22 5.29 -4.57 9.65
CA ALA A 22 6.70 -4.70 9.98
C ALA A 22 7.00 -5.95 10.81
N LYS A 23 6.16 -6.27 11.80
CA LYS A 23 6.27 -7.51 12.58
C LYS A 23 6.14 -8.76 11.70
N ARG A 24 5.15 -8.79 10.80
CA ARG A 24 4.93 -9.91 9.86
C ARG A 24 6.13 -10.12 8.93
N LEU A 25 6.74 -9.03 8.47
CA LEU A 25 7.90 -9.07 7.58
C LEU A 25 9.25 -9.21 8.31
N GLY A 26 9.26 -9.30 9.65
CA GLY A 26 10.50 -9.36 10.43
C GLY A 26 11.38 -8.12 10.28
N ASN A 27 10.78 -6.95 10.04
CA ASN A 27 11.47 -5.69 9.77
C ASN A 27 11.14 -4.62 10.81
N GLN A 28 11.92 -3.52 10.81
CA GLN A 28 11.57 -2.32 11.54
C GLN A 28 10.51 -1.51 10.77
N GLN A 29 9.63 -0.81 11.49
CA GLN A 29 8.59 0.03 10.88
C GLN A 29 9.16 1.06 9.90
N GLN A 30 10.28 1.72 10.26
CA GLN A 30 10.93 2.69 9.37
C GLN A 30 11.37 2.08 8.04
N SER A 31 11.81 0.82 8.04
CA SER A 31 12.11 0.09 6.81
C SER A 31 10.86 -0.09 5.96
N VAL A 32 9.73 -0.47 6.55
CA VAL A 32 8.43 -0.60 5.86
C VAL A 32 7.94 0.73 5.28
N LEU A 33 8.05 1.83 6.02
CA LEU A 33 7.74 3.17 5.51
C LEU A 33 8.65 3.52 4.31
N GLY A 34 9.93 3.19 4.39
CA GLY A 34 10.87 3.34 3.28
C GLY A 34 10.54 2.47 2.07
N LEU A 35 9.98 1.27 2.27
CA LEU A 35 9.49 0.40 1.20
C LEU A 35 8.25 1.01 0.52
N ALA A 36 7.34 1.60 1.29
CA ALA A 36 6.13 2.24 0.78
C ALA A 36 6.44 3.49 -0.06
N ARG A 37 7.32 4.37 0.42
CA ARG A 37 7.72 5.59 -0.32
C ARG A 37 8.27 5.29 -1.72
N ARG A 38 8.92 4.14 -1.91
CA ARG A 38 9.48 3.70 -3.21
C ARG A 38 8.64 2.63 -3.92
N ASN A 39 7.48 2.28 -3.36
CA ASN A 39 6.58 1.21 -3.80
C ASN A 39 7.36 -0.06 -4.19
N SER A 40 8.11 -0.58 -3.22
CA SER A 40 9.00 -1.73 -3.38
C SER A 40 8.22 -3.02 -3.66
N ARG A 41 8.80 -3.91 -4.47
CA ARG A 41 8.28 -5.28 -4.67
C ARG A 41 8.22 -6.09 -3.37
N ASN A 42 8.97 -5.72 -2.34
CA ASN A 42 8.88 -6.41 -1.05
C ASN A 42 7.49 -6.26 -0.40
N LEU A 43 6.71 -5.24 -0.79
CA LEU A 43 5.32 -5.09 -0.34
C LEU A 43 4.35 -6.04 -1.03
N THR A 44 4.80 -6.76 -2.07
CA THR A 44 4.03 -7.80 -2.76
C THR A 44 4.48 -9.21 -2.37
N LEU A 45 5.29 -9.36 -1.32
CA LEU A 45 5.65 -10.67 -0.78
C LEU A 45 4.42 -11.35 -0.18
N TRP A 46 4.42 -12.67 -0.18
CA TRP A 46 3.30 -13.50 0.28
C TRP A 46 2.81 -13.10 1.68
N GLU A 47 3.71 -12.87 2.62
CA GLU A 47 3.40 -12.48 4.00
C GLU A 47 2.72 -11.12 4.09
N ALA A 48 3.13 -10.16 3.24
CA ALA A 48 2.51 -8.86 3.16
C ALA A 48 1.09 -8.95 2.56
N VAL A 49 0.95 -9.73 1.47
CA VAL A 49 -0.33 -9.93 0.79
C VAL A 49 -1.33 -10.63 1.70
N LEU A 50 -0.90 -11.66 2.43
CA LEU A 50 -1.73 -12.35 3.41
C LEU A 50 -2.20 -11.39 4.50
N PHE A 51 -1.30 -10.57 5.05
CA PHE A 51 -1.67 -9.54 6.02
C PHE A 51 -2.73 -8.56 5.46
N TYR A 52 -2.57 -8.06 4.24
CA TYR A 52 -3.58 -7.16 3.66
C TYR A 52 -4.95 -7.84 3.53
N LYS A 53 -4.99 -9.12 3.10
CA LYS A 53 -6.23 -9.89 3.01
C LYS A 53 -6.86 -10.11 4.39
N GLU A 54 -6.08 -10.36 5.44
CA GLU A 54 -6.56 -10.44 6.82
C GLU A 54 -7.17 -9.11 7.31
N GLN A 55 -6.68 -7.97 6.82
CA GLN A 55 -7.22 -6.64 7.10
C GLN A 55 -8.46 -6.30 6.25
N GLY A 56 -8.90 -7.20 5.37
CA GLY A 56 -10.10 -7.07 4.56
C GLY A 56 -9.89 -6.52 3.15
N PHE A 57 -8.64 -6.29 2.71
CA PHE A 57 -8.37 -5.80 1.35
C PHE A 57 -8.54 -6.91 0.31
N THR A 58 -9.20 -6.58 -0.81
CA THR A 58 -9.28 -7.49 -1.96
C THR A 58 -7.99 -7.48 -2.78
N GLU A 59 -7.85 -8.43 -3.71
CA GLU A 59 -6.66 -8.51 -4.54
C GLU A 59 -6.52 -7.31 -5.49
N GLU A 60 -7.65 -6.79 -5.98
CA GLU A 60 -7.77 -5.61 -6.82
C GLU A 60 -7.40 -4.33 -6.06
N GLU A 61 -7.71 -4.27 -4.76
CA GLU A 61 -7.32 -3.18 -3.87
C GLU A 61 -5.84 -3.29 -3.47
N ILE A 62 -5.28 -4.50 -3.39
CA ILE A 62 -3.89 -4.70 -3.01
C ILE A 62 -2.96 -4.32 -4.16
N PHE A 63 -3.25 -4.76 -5.38
CA PHE A 63 -2.34 -4.60 -6.51
C PHE A 63 -2.77 -3.46 -7.43
N CYS A 64 -1.78 -2.70 -7.90
CA CYS A 64 -2.03 -1.76 -8.98
C CYS A 64 -2.23 -2.54 -10.28
N ASN A 65 -3.48 -2.66 -10.73
CA ASN A 65 -3.76 -3.12 -12.08
C ASN A 65 -3.23 -2.06 -13.05
N SER A 66 -2.24 -2.41 -13.86
CA SER A 66 -1.59 -1.52 -14.84
C SER A 66 -2.53 -1.02 -15.96
N ASN A 67 -3.83 -1.31 -15.88
CA ASN A 67 -4.85 -0.84 -16.81
C ASN A 67 -5.72 0.30 -16.28
N THR A 68 -5.62 0.69 -15.01
CA THR A 68 -6.41 1.81 -14.49
C THR A 68 -5.62 3.11 -14.62
N LYS A 69 -5.73 3.74 -15.79
CA LYS A 69 -5.46 5.18 -15.91
C LYS A 69 -6.50 5.89 -15.02
N ASN A 70 -6.14 6.21 -13.78
CA ASN A 70 -6.90 7.19 -13.03
C ASN A 70 -6.70 8.53 -13.72
N SER A 71 -7.70 8.93 -14.51
CA SER A 71 -7.92 10.31 -14.88
C SER A 71 -8.08 11.12 -13.59
N GLU A 72 -7.06 11.90 -13.25
CA GLU A 72 -7.22 13.03 -12.33
C GLU A 72 -8.16 14.03 -13.01
N THR A 73 -9.45 13.94 -12.70
CA THR A 73 -10.37 15.05 -12.87
C THR A 73 -10.15 15.96 -11.66
N THR A 74 -9.27 16.93 -11.78
CA THR A 74 -9.33 18.11 -10.91
C THR A 74 -10.48 18.97 -11.40
N SER A 75 -11.64 18.76 -10.77
CA SER A 75 -12.74 19.72 -10.81
C SER A 75 -12.46 20.84 -9.81
N GLU A 76 -12.72 22.07 -10.26
CA GLU A 76 -13.02 23.30 -9.51
C GLU A 76 -11.87 24.12 -8.92
N GLU A 77 -11.68 25.32 -9.49
CA GLU A 77 -11.93 26.66 -8.90
C GLU A 77 -11.87 27.62 -10.12
N GLY A 78 -12.82 28.50 -10.45
CA GLY A 78 -13.75 29.25 -9.61
C GLY A 78 -13.29 30.70 -9.53
N GLU A 79 -13.44 31.47 -10.62
CA GLU A 79 -13.70 32.94 -10.73
C GLU A 79 -13.42 33.46 -12.15
#